data_AF-A0A935R455-F1
#
_entry.id   AF-A0A935R455-F1
#
_cell.length_a   1.000
_cell.length_b   1.000
_cell.length_c   1.000
_cell.angle_alpha   90.00
_cell.angle_beta   90.00
_cell.angle_gamma   90.00
#
_symmetry.space_group_name_H-M   'P 1'
#
loop_
_entity.id
_entity.type
_entity.pdbx_description
1 polymer ?
#
loop_
_entity_poly.entity_id
_entity_poly.type
_entity_poly.pdbx_seq_one_letter_code
_entity_poly.pdbx_strand_id
1 'polypeptide(L)'
;MALIDAETGERVPIFVEVDGTAEYTREQLILGRPVVPLKHGHRYVVVVRGLKTLDGAEVELSESFVQLRDGTAATSWDVEGRRERFESDIFPVAEKAGFARAELQLAWDFVTISRESSLGGAEWMRDDAAERVGAEGPAYTITSVEESDCSTGASIGRTLEGVMTVPLYTELDGPGTKLTRDADGLPYYNGDAQAGFTVRIPCSLLTEPRAAFVVQYGHGLLGSRGEVRTGYLSDMANRYGWVLIATDWTGMYEDDLSAITLMIANDPSDFGILPERSVQGFIHQDLLLRLARGGLVNDPNLIVDGTPLIDPDRFGYYGNSQGGILGAGYVGMSTQIERAVLGVGGMPYAVLLPRSADFDPFFLIFNAKFDDHRDIAFLIGAFQTLWDVGEGAGWARSMVSEPGEGQAPKQVLMQVGIGDAQVTTLGAHIMARAYGASLVTPQTREIWGLTEQTAPFEGSALVEWYYADGSEEPVESVPPNKDGDTHECPRREPAAQDQLRDFLEDGVVNQYCEGVCEGLRAETCP
;
A
#
# COMPACT_ATOMS: atom_id res chain seq x y z
N MET A 1 22.64 -12.05 8.57
CA MET A 1 22.67 -11.15 7.40
C MET A 1 22.59 -9.71 7.87
N ALA A 2 23.21 -8.76 7.17
CA ALA A 2 23.05 -7.32 7.43
C ALA A 2 23.02 -6.55 6.10
N LEU A 3 22.27 -5.44 6.09
CA LEU A 3 22.21 -4.46 5.01
C LEU A 3 22.89 -3.17 5.50
N ILE A 4 23.76 -2.59 4.67
CA ILE A 4 24.61 -1.45 5.04
C ILE A 4 24.47 -0.37 3.98
N ASP A 5 24.19 0.87 4.40
CA ASP A 5 24.25 2.04 3.52
C ASP A 5 25.71 2.25 3.11
N ALA A 6 26.01 2.17 1.81
CA ALA A 6 27.39 2.15 1.33
C ALA A 6 28.11 3.51 1.50
N GLU A 7 27.36 4.60 1.63
CA GLU A 7 27.92 5.94 1.83
C GLU A 7 28.17 6.22 3.31
N THR A 8 27.16 5.97 4.16
CA THR A 8 27.27 6.29 5.59
C THR A 8 28.03 5.19 6.36
N GLY A 9 27.94 3.94 5.92
CA GLY A 9 28.42 2.75 6.66
C GLY A 9 27.47 2.33 7.79
N GLU A 10 26.30 2.94 7.90
CA GLU A 10 25.29 2.60 8.88
C GLU A 10 24.50 1.36 8.47
N ARG A 11 24.07 0.58 9.46
CA ARG A 11 23.24 -0.61 9.21
C ARG A 11 21.80 -0.17 9.00
N VAL A 12 21.20 -0.69 7.93
CA VAL A 12 19.76 -0.58 7.69
C VAL A 12 19.07 -1.72 8.43
N PRO A 13 17.97 -1.45 9.18
CA PRO A 13 17.25 -2.48 9.86
C PRO A 13 16.57 -3.42 8.86
N ILE A 14 16.78 -4.72 9.06
CA ILE A 14 16.14 -5.80 8.31
C ILE A 14 15.64 -6.84 9.30
N PHE A 15 14.61 -7.58 8.94
CA PHE A 15 14.41 -8.92 9.50
C PHE A 15 14.84 -9.97 8.49
N VAL A 16 15.18 -11.15 9.00
CA VAL A 16 15.61 -12.29 8.21
C VAL A 16 14.67 -13.43 8.53
N GLU A 17 14.13 -14.05 7.50
CA GLU A 17 13.23 -15.18 7.63
C GLU A 17 13.59 -16.30 6.66
N VAL A 18 13.06 -17.49 6.94
CA VAL A 18 13.11 -18.62 6.02
C VAL A 18 11.79 -18.64 5.26
N ASP A 19 11.85 -18.93 3.97
CA ASP A 19 10.67 -19.13 3.15
C ASP A 19 9.84 -20.32 3.68
N GLY A 20 8.70 -19.98 4.29
CA GLY A 20 7.73 -20.93 4.83
C GLY A 20 6.78 -21.51 3.78
N THR A 21 6.86 -21.03 2.53
CA THR A 21 6.00 -21.49 1.43
C THR A 21 6.58 -22.69 0.67
N ALA A 22 7.89 -22.95 0.83
CA ALA A 22 8.56 -24.05 0.15
C ALA A 22 8.15 -25.43 0.68
N GLU A 23 7.80 -26.37 -0.22
CA GLU A 23 7.46 -27.74 0.14
C GLU A 23 8.67 -28.53 0.71
N TYR A 24 9.86 -28.31 0.13
CA TYR A 24 11.08 -29.03 0.49
C TYR A 24 12.11 -28.11 1.12
N THR A 25 12.80 -28.58 2.17
CA THR A 25 13.88 -27.84 2.85
C THR A 25 15.02 -27.43 1.92
N ARG A 26 15.28 -28.18 0.86
CA ARG A 26 16.31 -27.85 -0.16
C ARG A 26 15.94 -26.67 -1.06
N GLU A 27 14.67 -26.25 -1.03
CA GLU A 27 14.12 -25.14 -1.82
C GLU A 27 13.88 -23.89 -0.96
N GLN A 28 14.06 -23.99 0.37
CA GLN A 28 13.88 -22.86 1.26
C GLN A 28 14.91 -21.75 1.01
N LEU A 29 14.40 -20.55 0.78
CA LEU A 29 15.19 -19.34 0.66
C LEU A 29 15.38 -18.68 2.03
N ILE A 30 16.48 -17.94 2.16
CA ILE A 30 16.67 -16.97 3.25
C ILE A 30 16.29 -15.60 2.69
N LEU A 31 15.27 -14.99 3.25
CA LEU A 31 14.73 -13.71 2.80
C LEU A 31 15.20 -12.62 3.77
N GLY A 32 15.90 -11.62 3.25
CA GLY A 32 16.27 -10.41 3.99
C GLY A 32 15.34 -9.27 3.61
N ARG A 33 14.60 -8.72 4.58
CA ARG A 33 13.57 -7.72 4.32
C ARG A 33 13.86 -6.41 5.05
N PRO A 34 14.14 -5.31 4.32
CA PRO A 34 14.19 -3.99 4.91
C PRO A 34 12.88 -3.66 5.61
N VAL A 35 12.96 -3.14 6.83
CA VAL A 35 11.78 -2.70 7.59
C VAL A 35 11.55 -1.20 7.58
N VAL A 36 12.31 -0.52 6.71
CA VAL A 36 12.25 0.92 6.41
C VAL A 36 12.48 1.10 4.90
N PRO A 37 11.90 2.14 4.27
CA PRO A 37 12.07 2.36 2.83
C PRO A 37 13.51 2.78 2.50
N LEU A 38 14.13 2.07 1.56
CA LEU A 38 15.46 2.38 1.05
C LEU A 38 15.43 3.69 0.24
N LYS A 39 16.53 4.44 0.26
CA LYS A 39 16.67 5.68 -0.53
C LYS A 39 16.65 5.35 -2.03
N HIS A 40 16.09 6.23 -2.85
CA HIS A 40 16.15 6.13 -4.31
C HIS A 40 17.58 6.37 -4.82
N GLY A 41 17.98 5.68 -5.89
CA GLY A 41 19.27 5.88 -6.56
C GLY A 41 20.49 5.64 -5.67
N HIS A 42 20.34 4.81 -4.63
CA HIS A 42 21.31 4.70 -3.53
C HIS A 42 21.93 3.33 -3.47
N ARG A 43 23.22 3.27 -3.10
CA ARG A 43 23.97 2.02 -3.03
C ARG A 43 23.92 1.40 -1.64
N TYR A 44 23.66 0.10 -1.58
CA TYR A 44 23.68 -0.69 -0.36
C TYR A 44 24.55 -1.93 -0.51
N VAL A 45 25.23 -2.32 0.57
CA VAL A 45 26.03 -3.54 0.66
C VAL A 45 25.32 -4.54 1.57
N VAL A 46 25.19 -5.78 1.10
CA VAL A 46 24.69 -6.91 1.89
C VAL A 46 25.86 -7.79 2.31
N VAL A 47 25.86 -8.20 3.58
CA VAL A 47 26.83 -9.13 4.13
C VAL A 47 26.15 -10.26 4.89
N VAL A 48 26.71 -11.47 4.76
CA VAL A 48 26.27 -12.67 5.47
C VAL A 48 27.47 -13.22 6.26
N ARG A 49 27.25 -13.46 7.55
CA ARG A 49 28.17 -14.15 8.45
C ARG A 49 27.39 -14.98 9.48
N GLY A 50 28.02 -16.01 10.02
CA GLY A 50 27.47 -16.86 11.09
C GLY A 50 26.27 -17.72 10.70
N LEU A 51 25.99 -17.87 9.41
CA LEU A 51 24.98 -18.79 8.89
C LEU A 51 25.44 -20.23 9.09
N LYS A 52 24.56 -21.05 9.64
CA LYS A 52 24.79 -22.46 9.92
C LYS A 52 23.75 -23.33 9.24
N THR A 53 24.14 -24.57 8.95
CA THR A 53 23.22 -25.63 8.53
C THR A 53 22.32 -26.06 9.70
N LEU A 54 21.25 -26.81 9.41
CA LEU A 54 20.29 -27.27 10.44
C LEU A 54 20.90 -28.19 11.51
N ASP A 55 21.99 -28.88 11.18
CA ASP A 55 22.78 -29.71 12.12
C ASP A 55 23.87 -28.90 12.86
N GLY A 56 23.92 -27.58 12.65
CA GLY A 56 24.80 -26.65 13.36
C GLY A 56 26.22 -26.52 12.79
N ALA A 57 26.52 -27.15 11.65
CA ALA A 57 27.77 -26.95 10.93
C ALA A 57 27.81 -25.59 10.21
N GLU A 58 29.02 -25.14 9.87
CA GLU A 58 29.19 -23.94 9.04
C GLU A 58 28.69 -24.22 7.61
N VAL A 59 28.05 -23.25 6.99
CA VAL A 59 27.65 -23.34 5.58
C VAL A 59 28.90 -23.37 4.69
N GLU A 60 28.95 -24.32 3.76
CA GLU A 60 30.01 -24.41 2.76
C GLU A 60 29.96 -23.18 1.85
N LEU A 61 31.11 -22.50 1.73
CA LEU A 61 31.23 -21.30 0.90
C LEU A 61 31.56 -21.69 -0.53
N SER A 62 31.03 -20.94 -1.49
CA SER A 62 31.42 -21.13 -2.89
C SER A 62 32.92 -20.82 -3.06
N GLU A 63 33.62 -21.64 -3.84
CA GLU A 63 35.04 -21.44 -4.14
C GLU A 63 35.30 -20.02 -4.69
N SER A 64 34.40 -19.52 -5.53
CA SER A 64 34.46 -18.17 -6.08
C SER A 64 34.43 -17.08 -5.01
N PHE A 65 33.57 -17.20 -4.00
CA PHE A 65 33.52 -16.22 -2.92
C PHE A 65 34.76 -16.33 -2.02
N VAL A 66 35.25 -17.54 -1.74
CA VAL A 66 36.51 -17.76 -1.02
C VAL A 66 37.69 -17.10 -1.75
N GLN A 67 37.76 -17.21 -3.08
CA GLN A 67 38.81 -16.58 -3.88
C GLN A 67 38.78 -15.04 -3.83
N LEU A 68 37.58 -14.44 -3.80
CA LEU A 68 37.42 -13.00 -3.59
C LEU A 68 37.79 -12.61 -2.15
N ARG A 69 37.24 -13.30 -1.16
CA ARG A 69 37.44 -13.03 0.27
C ARG A 69 38.88 -13.24 0.71
N ASP A 70 39.59 -14.23 0.20
CA ASP A 70 40.94 -14.56 0.68
C ASP A 70 42.04 -13.99 -0.24
N GLY A 71 41.65 -13.28 -1.30
CA GLY A 71 42.60 -12.62 -2.21
C GLY A 71 43.39 -13.61 -3.08
N THR A 72 42.92 -14.85 -3.23
CA THR A 72 43.59 -15.87 -4.03
C THR A 72 43.18 -15.79 -5.50
N ALA A 73 44.10 -16.08 -6.41
CA ALA A 73 43.83 -16.07 -7.85
C ALA A 73 42.72 -17.05 -8.24
N ALA A 74 41.78 -16.58 -9.06
CA ALA A 74 40.73 -17.34 -9.70
C ALA A 74 41.06 -17.50 -11.19
N THR A 75 40.68 -18.65 -11.77
CA THR A 75 40.79 -18.88 -13.22
C THR A 75 39.58 -18.33 -13.98
N SER A 76 38.46 -18.09 -13.29
CA SER A 76 37.25 -17.52 -13.84
C SER A 76 37.43 -16.01 -14.07
N TRP A 77 37.22 -15.58 -15.31
CA TRP A 77 37.25 -14.17 -15.69
C TRP A 77 36.18 -13.34 -14.97
N ASP A 78 35.03 -13.93 -14.63
CA ASP A 78 33.95 -13.24 -13.90
C ASP A 78 34.36 -12.97 -12.45
N VAL A 79 35.06 -13.93 -11.81
CA VAL A 79 35.55 -13.75 -10.44
C VAL A 79 36.67 -12.70 -10.40
N GLU A 80 37.66 -12.80 -11.29
CA GLU A 80 38.72 -11.79 -11.37
C GLU A 80 38.19 -10.41 -11.75
N GLY A 81 37.21 -10.34 -12.65
CA GLY A 81 36.58 -9.07 -13.07
C GLY A 81 35.84 -8.36 -11.95
N ARG A 82 35.39 -9.08 -10.90
CA ARG A 82 34.73 -8.50 -9.72
C ARG A 82 35.71 -8.10 -8.63
N ARG A 83 36.98 -8.52 -8.69
CA ARG A 83 37.95 -8.36 -7.59
C ARG A 83 38.12 -6.90 -7.18
N GLU A 84 38.31 -6.01 -8.15
CA GLU A 84 38.45 -4.58 -7.88
C GLU A 84 37.25 -4.05 -7.08
N ARG A 85 36.02 -4.29 -7.55
CA ARG A 85 34.79 -3.91 -6.85
C ARG A 85 34.71 -4.46 -5.43
N PHE A 86 35.13 -5.71 -5.19
CA PHE A 86 35.14 -6.25 -3.83
C PHE A 86 36.15 -5.53 -2.92
N GLU A 87 37.36 -5.28 -3.42
CA GLU A 87 38.44 -4.63 -2.67
C GLU A 87 38.18 -3.13 -2.44
N SER A 88 37.59 -2.42 -3.40
CA SER A 88 37.34 -0.98 -3.32
C SER A 88 36.01 -0.62 -2.66
N ASP A 89 34.96 -1.41 -2.89
CA ASP A 89 33.59 -0.98 -2.64
C ASP A 89 32.79 -1.83 -1.64
N ILE A 90 33.09 -3.13 -1.53
CA ILE A 90 32.29 -4.05 -0.69
C ILE A 90 32.99 -4.29 0.65
N PHE A 91 34.22 -4.80 0.64
CA PHE A 91 34.93 -5.13 1.88
C PHE A 91 35.21 -3.91 2.77
N PRO A 92 35.63 -2.74 2.24
CA PRO A 92 35.83 -1.56 3.08
C PRO A 92 34.53 -1.10 3.79
N VAL A 93 33.39 -1.18 3.11
CA VAL A 93 32.07 -0.86 3.69
C VAL A 93 31.70 -1.86 4.78
N ALA A 94 31.90 -3.16 4.53
CA ALA A 94 31.67 -4.21 5.51
C ALA A 94 32.53 -4.02 6.78
N GLU A 95 33.83 -3.74 6.62
CA GLU A 95 34.77 -3.53 7.73
C GLU A 95 34.39 -2.28 8.55
N LYS A 96 34.05 -1.17 7.89
CA LYS A 96 33.56 0.05 8.55
C LYS A 96 32.30 -0.22 9.39
N ALA A 97 31.42 -1.11 8.92
CA ALA A 97 30.22 -1.54 9.64
C ALA A 97 30.48 -2.64 10.70
N GLY A 98 31.74 -3.01 10.95
CA GLY A 98 32.14 -3.97 11.97
C GLY A 98 32.04 -5.44 11.57
N PHE A 99 32.08 -5.73 10.27
CA PHE A 99 32.13 -7.10 9.73
C PHE A 99 33.53 -7.37 9.18
N ALA A 100 34.31 -8.19 9.89
CA ALA A 100 35.64 -8.55 9.43
C ALA A 100 35.57 -9.41 8.15
N ARG A 101 36.38 -9.06 7.15
CA ARG A 101 36.43 -9.76 5.85
C ARG A 101 36.51 -11.28 5.99
N ALA A 102 37.35 -11.78 6.90
CA ALA A 102 37.56 -13.21 7.13
C ALA A 102 36.33 -13.96 7.69
N GLU A 103 35.38 -13.25 8.29
CA GLU A 103 34.14 -13.83 8.85
C GLU A 103 33.01 -13.90 7.81
N LEU A 104 33.19 -13.27 6.64
CA LEU A 104 32.16 -13.23 5.62
C LEU A 104 31.98 -14.60 4.97
N GLN A 105 30.71 -14.94 4.76
CA GLN A 105 30.26 -16.13 4.03
C GLN A 105 29.68 -15.76 2.66
N LEU A 106 29.10 -14.57 2.53
CA LEU A 106 28.64 -14.01 1.27
C LEU A 106 28.59 -12.48 1.38
N ALA A 107 28.85 -11.77 0.29
CA ALA A 107 28.64 -10.33 0.20
C ALA A 107 28.37 -9.91 -1.24
N TRP A 108 27.54 -8.90 -1.41
CA TRP A 108 27.26 -8.24 -2.69
C TRP A 108 26.75 -6.82 -2.42
N ASP A 109 26.67 -6.00 -3.47
CA ASP A 109 26.06 -4.68 -3.40
C ASP A 109 25.02 -4.50 -4.52
N PHE A 110 24.09 -3.58 -4.31
CA PHE A 110 23.09 -3.19 -5.30
C PHE A 110 22.81 -1.69 -5.21
N VAL A 111 22.24 -1.15 -6.28
CA VAL A 111 21.76 0.24 -6.36
C VAL A 111 20.25 0.19 -6.54
N THR A 112 19.53 0.96 -5.73
CA THR A 112 18.08 1.12 -5.87
C THR A 112 17.74 1.98 -7.08
N ILE A 113 16.54 1.79 -7.63
CA ILE A 113 16.04 2.62 -8.74
C ILE A 113 15.98 4.11 -8.34
N SER A 114 16.21 5.02 -9.29
CA SER A 114 16.06 6.46 -9.05
C SER A 114 14.56 6.83 -8.91
N ARG A 115 14.28 7.94 -8.22
CA ARG A 115 12.91 8.46 -8.11
C ARG A 115 12.32 8.79 -9.48
N GLU A 116 13.12 9.43 -10.34
CA GLU A 116 12.72 9.79 -11.69
C GLU A 116 12.29 8.56 -12.51
N SER A 117 13.06 7.46 -12.46
CA SER A 117 12.70 6.24 -13.20
C SER A 117 11.56 5.45 -12.57
N SER A 118 11.36 5.53 -11.25
CA SER A 118 10.31 4.80 -10.54
C SER A 118 8.97 5.54 -10.57
N LEU A 119 8.95 6.83 -10.23
CA LEU A 119 7.73 7.60 -9.98
C LEU A 119 7.51 8.72 -11.01
N GLY A 120 8.54 9.16 -11.73
CA GLY A 120 8.47 10.34 -12.59
C GLY A 120 7.40 10.28 -13.67
N GLY A 121 7.14 9.10 -14.25
CA GLY A 121 6.05 8.90 -15.21
C GLY A 121 4.66 9.10 -14.58
N ALA A 122 4.44 8.60 -13.36
CA ALA A 122 3.18 8.77 -12.64
C ALA A 122 2.98 10.23 -12.17
N GLU A 123 4.05 10.89 -11.70
CA GLU A 123 4.03 12.31 -11.35
C GLU A 123 3.68 13.18 -12.56
N TRP A 124 4.27 12.88 -13.73
CA TRP A 124 3.93 13.56 -14.98
C TRP A 124 2.46 13.34 -15.38
N MET A 125 1.96 12.10 -15.30
CA MET A 125 0.55 11.79 -15.60
C MET A 125 -0.41 12.57 -14.69
N ARG A 126 -0.10 12.67 -13.39
CA ARG A 126 -0.88 13.46 -12.43
C ARG A 126 -0.94 14.93 -12.84
N ASP A 127 0.20 15.51 -13.15
CA ASP A 127 0.31 16.95 -13.43
C ASP A 127 -0.34 17.30 -14.78
N ASP A 128 -0.12 16.50 -15.82
CA ASP A 128 -0.79 16.64 -17.13
C ASP A 128 -2.31 16.46 -17.02
N ALA A 129 -2.78 15.48 -16.24
CA ALA A 129 -4.21 15.26 -16.03
C ALA A 129 -4.88 16.45 -15.31
N ALA A 130 -4.23 16.95 -14.25
CA ALA A 130 -4.72 18.10 -13.50
C ALA A 130 -4.75 19.40 -14.34
N GLU A 131 -3.80 19.60 -15.25
CA GLU A 131 -3.79 20.71 -16.19
C GLU A 131 -4.97 20.64 -17.17
N ARG A 132 -5.20 19.45 -17.76
CA ARG A 132 -6.25 19.23 -18.77
C ARG A 132 -7.66 19.52 -18.26
N VAL A 133 -7.97 19.08 -17.05
CA VAL A 133 -9.32 19.21 -16.49
C VAL A 133 -9.57 20.58 -15.85
N GLY A 134 -8.52 21.30 -15.48
CA GLY A 134 -8.65 22.59 -14.78
C GLY A 134 -9.27 22.47 -13.38
N ALA A 135 -9.43 23.62 -12.71
CA ALA A 135 -9.79 23.66 -11.28
C ALA A 135 -11.16 23.06 -10.94
N GLU A 136 -12.10 23.06 -11.89
CA GLU A 136 -13.43 22.46 -11.71
C GLU A 136 -13.40 20.93 -11.77
N GLY A 137 -12.29 20.33 -12.17
CA GLY A 137 -12.20 18.88 -12.39
C GLY A 137 -12.79 18.43 -13.73
N PRO A 138 -12.78 17.12 -14.01
CA PRO A 138 -13.25 16.56 -15.27
C PRO A 138 -14.73 16.87 -15.56
N ALA A 139 -15.08 16.99 -16.85
CA ALA A 139 -16.48 17.00 -17.26
C ALA A 139 -17.16 15.68 -16.86
N TYR A 140 -18.40 15.76 -16.39
CA TYR A 140 -19.12 14.60 -15.85
C TYR A 140 -20.59 14.58 -16.25
N THR A 141 -21.23 13.43 -16.08
CA THR A 141 -22.67 13.24 -16.22
C THR A 141 -23.17 12.36 -15.09
N ILE A 142 -24.18 12.83 -14.35
CA ILE A 142 -24.93 11.98 -13.42
C ILE A 142 -25.85 11.06 -14.23
N THR A 143 -25.65 9.76 -14.08
CA THR A 143 -26.36 8.72 -14.84
C THR A 143 -27.53 8.12 -14.05
N SER A 144 -27.46 8.16 -12.71
CA SER A 144 -28.54 7.70 -11.83
C SER A 144 -28.64 8.57 -10.57
N VAL A 145 -29.87 8.79 -10.12
CA VAL A 145 -30.19 9.40 -8.82
C VAL A 145 -31.14 8.46 -8.10
N GLU A 146 -30.69 7.90 -6.99
CA GLU A 146 -31.48 7.02 -6.13
C GLU A 146 -31.82 7.76 -4.84
N GLU A 147 -33.11 7.90 -4.54
CA GLU A 147 -33.61 8.54 -3.33
C GLU A 147 -34.12 7.47 -2.34
N SER A 148 -33.91 7.73 -1.05
CA SER A 148 -34.38 6.90 0.06
C SER A 148 -35.15 7.76 1.06
N ASP A 149 -36.18 7.18 1.67
CA ASP A 149 -37.02 7.89 2.63
C ASP A 149 -36.33 7.99 4.00
N CYS A 150 -35.76 9.16 4.30
CA CYS A 150 -35.10 9.44 5.58
C CYS A 150 -36.03 9.33 6.81
N SER A 151 -37.34 9.34 6.63
CA SER A 151 -38.29 9.13 7.74
C SER A 151 -38.40 7.67 8.18
N THR A 152 -37.86 6.72 7.39
CA THR A 152 -37.91 5.28 7.67
C THR A 152 -36.70 4.77 8.46
N GLY A 153 -35.77 5.65 8.83
CA GLY A 153 -34.52 5.28 9.51
C GLY A 153 -33.39 4.87 8.57
N ALA A 154 -33.48 5.20 7.27
CA ALA A 154 -32.38 5.02 6.33
C ALA A 154 -31.16 5.89 6.71
N SER A 155 -29.95 5.34 6.60
CA SER A 155 -28.71 6.10 6.84
C SER A 155 -28.36 7.01 5.66
N ILE A 156 -28.57 6.53 4.43
CA ILE A 156 -28.35 7.31 3.19
C ILE A 156 -29.68 7.72 2.59
N GLY A 157 -29.79 9.02 2.26
CA GLY A 157 -30.97 9.59 1.65
C GLY A 157 -30.87 9.72 0.14
N ARG A 158 -29.68 9.96 -0.40
CA ARG A 158 -29.45 10.06 -1.84
C ARG A 158 -28.15 9.37 -2.26
N THR A 159 -28.21 8.59 -3.33
CA THR A 159 -27.02 8.04 -4.02
C THR A 159 -27.01 8.50 -5.47
N LEU A 160 -25.88 9.04 -5.90
CA LEU A 160 -25.64 9.45 -7.28
C LEU A 160 -24.66 8.48 -7.91
N GLU A 161 -24.99 7.97 -9.08
CA GLU A 161 -24.02 7.31 -9.96
C GLU A 161 -23.71 8.27 -11.11
N GLY A 162 -22.44 8.36 -11.48
CA GLY A 162 -21.99 9.23 -12.55
C GLY A 162 -20.82 8.65 -13.33
N VAL A 163 -20.51 9.31 -14.44
CA VAL A 163 -19.32 9.07 -15.25
C VAL A 163 -18.58 10.39 -15.44
N MET A 164 -17.26 10.36 -15.31
CA MET A 164 -16.37 11.49 -15.55
C MET A 164 -15.45 11.22 -16.74
N THR A 165 -15.20 12.25 -17.54
CA THR A 165 -14.31 12.18 -18.70
C THR A 165 -12.89 12.45 -18.25
N VAL A 166 -12.02 11.46 -18.39
CA VAL A 166 -10.65 11.46 -17.86
C VAL A 166 -9.63 11.26 -18.98
N PRO A 167 -8.43 11.85 -18.88
CA PRO A 167 -7.36 11.56 -19.81
C PRO A 167 -6.92 10.09 -19.69
N LEU A 168 -6.76 9.44 -20.84
CA LEU A 168 -6.27 8.08 -20.96
C LEU A 168 -4.77 8.09 -21.20
N TYR A 169 -4.00 7.34 -20.41
CA TYR A 169 -2.56 7.17 -20.58
C TYR A 169 -2.16 5.73 -20.92
N THR A 170 -3.11 4.81 -20.96
CA THR A 170 -2.91 3.43 -21.40
C THR A 170 -3.14 3.27 -22.90
N GLU A 171 -2.61 2.19 -23.47
CA GLU A 171 -2.76 1.89 -24.91
C GLU A 171 -4.22 1.69 -25.31
N LEU A 172 -5.03 1.14 -24.40
CA LEU A 172 -6.46 0.88 -24.56
C LEU A 172 -7.24 1.36 -23.33
N ASP A 173 -8.49 1.76 -23.52
CA ASP A 173 -9.44 1.94 -22.43
C ASP A 173 -10.10 0.59 -22.07
N GLY A 174 -9.36 -0.27 -21.38
CA GLY A 174 -9.86 -1.58 -20.97
C GLY A 174 -8.83 -2.46 -20.26
N PRO A 175 -9.27 -3.56 -19.62
CA PRO A 175 -8.39 -4.48 -18.89
C PRO A 175 -7.22 -5.04 -19.70
N GLY A 176 -6.13 -5.37 -19.02
CA GLY A 176 -4.96 -6.02 -19.64
C GLY A 176 -4.16 -5.13 -20.57
N THR A 177 -4.07 -3.83 -20.27
CA THR A 177 -3.36 -2.83 -21.05
C THR A 177 -2.18 -2.25 -20.27
N LYS A 178 -1.18 -1.74 -20.99
CA LYS A 178 -0.01 -1.04 -20.45
C LYS A 178 -0.17 0.46 -20.63
N LEU A 179 0.68 1.23 -19.94
CA LEU A 179 0.86 2.64 -20.26
C LEU A 179 1.38 2.77 -21.69
N THR A 180 0.92 3.82 -22.36
CA THR A 180 1.57 4.30 -23.57
C THR A 180 3.01 4.67 -23.28
N ARG A 181 3.89 4.58 -24.30
CA ARG A 181 5.29 5.00 -24.18
C ARG A 181 5.75 5.66 -25.47
N ASP A 182 6.38 6.81 -25.34
CA ASP A 182 7.06 7.47 -26.47
C ASP A 182 8.46 6.87 -26.73
N ALA A 183 9.25 7.53 -27.58
CA ALA A 183 10.60 7.06 -27.92
C ALA A 183 11.58 7.10 -26.74
N ASP A 184 11.30 7.91 -25.72
CA ASP A 184 12.10 8.05 -24.49
C ASP A 184 11.57 7.17 -23.35
N GLY A 185 10.46 6.44 -23.58
CA GLY A 185 9.85 5.51 -22.63
C GLY A 185 8.87 6.17 -21.66
N LEU A 186 8.53 7.44 -21.88
CA LEU A 186 7.60 8.21 -21.04
C LEU A 186 6.14 8.00 -21.48
N PRO A 187 5.19 7.98 -20.53
CA PRO A 187 3.77 7.96 -20.86
C PRO A 187 3.33 9.22 -21.61
N TYR A 188 2.32 9.10 -22.47
CA TYR A 188 1.73 10.22 -23.18
C TYR A 188 0.20 10.16 -23.15
N TYR A 189 -0.45 11.31 -23.33
CA TYR A 189 -1.91 11.39 -23.40
C TYR A 189 -2.44 10.70 -24.68
N ASN A 190 -3.34 9.74 -24.51
CA ASN A 190 -3.88 8.88 -25.56
C ASN A 190 -5.40 9.07 -25.77
N GLY A 191 -5.88 10.31 -25.65
CA GLY A 191 -7.30 10.64 -25.76
C GLY A 191 -8.02 10.61 -24.42
N ASP A 192 -9.34 10.67 -24.47
CA ASP A 192 -10.20 10.65 -23.29
C ASP A 192 -10.86 9.27 -23.11
N ALA A 193 -11.08 8.91 -21.86
CA ALA A 193 -11.80 7.72 -21.39
C ALA A 193 -12.93 8.13 -20.43
N GLN A 194 -13.73 7.15 -19.99
CA GLN A 194 -14.79 7.35 -19.00
C GLN A 194 -14.47 6.56 -17.74
N ALA A 195 -14.50 7.23 -16.59
CA ALA A 195 -14.40 6.59 -15.28
C ALA A 195 -15.72 6.76 -14.52
N GLY A 196 -16.27 5.67 -13.99
CA GLY A 196 -17.48 5.71 -13.19
C GLY A 196 -17.19 6.16 -11.75
N PHE A 197 -18.12 6.90 -11.15
CA PHE A 197 -18.03 7.30 -9.75
C PHE A 197 -19.39 7.23 -9.05
N THR A 198 -19.34 7.11 -7.73
CA THR A 198 -20.51 7.10 -6.84
C THR A 198 -20.37 8.22 -5.82
N VAL A 199 -21.46 8.94 -5.55
CA VAL A 199 -21.58 9.91 -4.45
C VAL A 199 -22.72 9.49 -3.53
N ARG A 200 -22.48 9.43 -2.21
CA ARG A 200 -23.50 9.06 -1.22
C ARG A 200 -23.71 10.19 -0.22
N ILE A 201 -24.98 10.59 -0.08
CA ILE A 201 -25.41 11.70 0.76
C ILE A 201 -26.27 11.15 1.89
N PRO A 202 -25.83 11.29 3.15
CA PRO A 202 -26.57 10.79 4.31
C PRO A 202 -27.87 11.55 4.56
N CYS A 203 -28.80 10.88 5.24
CA CYS A 203 -30.06 11.48 5.65
C CYS A 203 -29.89 12.67 6.61
N SER A 204 -28.84 12.65 7.44
CA SER A 204 -28.49 13.78 8.31
C SER A 204 -28.23 15.07 7.53
N LEU A 205 -27.57 15.02 6.36
CA LEU A 205 -27.32 16.19 5.51
C LEU A 205 -28.53 16.62 4.68
N LEU A 206 -29.46 15.71 4.36
CA LEU A 206 -30.72 16.09 3.70
C LEU A 206 -31.70 16.74 4.67
N THR A 207 -31.65 16.37 5.95
CA THR A 207 -32.52 16.91 7.00
C THR A 207 -31.98 18.22 7.57
N GLU A 208 -30.66 18.32 7.73
CA GLU A 208 -29.96 19.50 8.20
C GLU A 208 -28.84 19.89 7.21
N PRO A 209 -29.18 20.58 6.10
CA PRO A 209 -28.22 20.93 5.06
C PRO A 209 -27.08 21.82 5.56
N ARG A 210 -25.85 21.41 5.23
CA ARG A 210 -24.61 22.15 5.50
C ARG A 210 -23.53 21.67 4.55
N ALA A 211 -22.52 22.51 4.30
CA ALA A 211 -21.30 22.08 3.66
C ALA A 211 -20.61 21.03 4.56
N ALA A 212 -20.32 19.86 3.99
CA ALA A 212 -19.89 18.70 4.75
C ALA A 212 -18.49 18.22 4.34
N PHE A 213 -17.86 17.50 5.26
CA PHE A 213 -16.60 16.82 5.02
C PHE A 213 -16.80 15.71 3.98
N VAL A 214 -15.87 15.61 3.04
CA VAL A 214 -15.87 14.57 1.99
C VAL A 214 -14.91 13.45 2.36
N VAL A 215 -15.41 12.22 2.40
CA VAL A 215 -14.55 11.04 2.52
C VAL A 215 -14.47 10.35 1.17
N GLN A 216 -13.26 10.35 0.59
CA GLN A 216 -12.96 9.52 -0.57
C GLN A 216 -12.65 8.10 -0.10
N TYR A 217 -13.41 7.12 -0.60
CA TYR A 217 -13.28 5.72 -0.23
C TYR A 217 -12.58 4.88 -1.30
N GLY A 218 -11.58 4.09 -0.91
CA GLY A 218 -10.96 3.07 -1.77
C GLY A 218 -11.39 1.65 -1.38
N HIS A 219 -11.82 0.87 -2.37
CA HIS A 219 -12.35 -0.49 -2.18
C HIS A 219 -11.26 -1.57 -1.99
N GLY A 220 -11.70 -2.74 -1.51
CA GLY A 220 -10.92 -3.96 -1.29
C GLY A 220 -10.49 -4.70 -2.56
N LEU A 221 -9.78 -5.82 -2.39
CA LEU A 221 -9.10 -6.56 -3.45
C LEU A 221 -10.08 -6.97 -4.55
N LEU A 222 -9.84 -6.48 -5.78
CA LEU A 222 -10.64 -6.78 -6.98
C LEU A 222 -12.15 -6.54 -6.78
N GLY A 223 -12.50 -5.62 -5.89
CA GLY A 223 -13.86 -5.15 -5.67
C GLY A 223 -14.27 -4.07 -6.66
N SER A 224 -15.19 -3.21 -6.23
CA SER A 224 -15.62 -2.04 -6.99
C SER A 224 -15.99 -0.89 -6.07
N ARG A 225 -16.17 0.30 -6.65
CA ARG A 225 -16.71 1.51 -6.00
C ARG A 225 -18.01 1.26 -5.25
N GLY A 226 -18.75 0.21 -5.60
CA GLY A 226 -19.95 -0.23 -4.90
C GLY A 226 -19.74 -0.58 -3.42
N GLU A 227 -18.52 -0.88 -2.98
CA GLU A 227 -18.20 -1.13 -1.57
C GLU A 227 -18.51 0.08 -0.66
N VAL A 228 -18.50 1.31 -1.23
CA VAL A 228 -18.93 2.52 -0.52
C VAL A 228 -20.39 2.44 -0.05
N ARG A 229 -21.17 1.45 -0.53
CA ARG A 229 -22.56 1.17 -0.16
C ARG A 229 -22.71 0.29 1.08
N THR A 230 -21.62 -0.21 1.65
CA THR A 230 -21.65 -1.06 2.86
C THR A 230 -22.31 -0.36 4.06
N GLY A 231 -22.87 -1.15 4.97
CA GLY A 231 -23.66 -0.66 6.11
C GLY A 231 -22.86 0.26 7.03
N TYR A 232 -21.68 -0.17 7.47
CA TYR A 232 -20.87 0.60 8.42
C TYR A 232 -20.47 1.98 7.85
N LEU A 233 -20.13 2.09 6.55
CA LEU A 233 -19.86 3.38 5.90
C LEU A 233 -21.11 4.24 5.82
N SER A 234 -22.27 3.64 5.49
CA SER A 234 -23.56 4.33 5.47
C SER A 234 -23.89 4.95 6.83
N ASP A 235 -23.66 4.17 7.89
CA ASP A 235 -23.95 4.56 9.27
C ASP A 235 -22.97 5.63 9.76
N MET A 236 -21.68 5.50 9.46
CA MET A 236 -20.68 6.53 9.73
C MET A 236 -20.99 7.84 9.00
N ALA A 237 -21.30 7.78 7.70
CA ALA A 237 -21.66 8.95 6.92
C ALA A 237 -22.88 9.67 7.53
N ASN A 238 -23.88 8.91 7.97
CA ASN A 238 -25.05 9.50 8.63
C ASN A 238 -24.73 10.08 10.01
N ARG A 239 -23.96 9.36 10.82
CA ARG A 239 -23.56 9.74 12.19
C ARG A 239 -22.70 11.00 12.20
N TYR A 240 -21.74 11.12 11.28
CA TYR A 240 -20.79 12.25 11.24
C TYR A 240 -21.19 13.33 10.23
N GLY A 241 -22.17 13.04 9.37
CA GLY A 241 -22.62 13.95 8.30
C GLY A 241 -21.50 14.15 7.27
N TRP A 242 -21.04 13.04 6.67
CA TRP A 242 -20.05 13.03 5.60
C TRP A 242 -20.70 12.74 4.25
N VAL A 243 -20.17 13.36 3.20
CA VAL A 243 -20.42 12.93 1.82
C VAL A 243 -19.37 11.90 1.46
N LEU A 244 -19.79 10.72 1.01
CA LEU A 244 -18.86 9.69 0.54
C LEU A 244 -18.72 9.77 -0.97
N ILE A 245 -17.50 9.67 -1.49
CA ILE A 245 -17.22 9.53 -2.92
C ILE A 245 -16.34 8.31 -3.17
N ALA A 246 -16.56 7.60 -4.28
CA ALA A 246 -15.73 6.47 -4.68
C ALA A 246 -15.66 6.32 -6.21
N THR A 247 -14.51 5.86 -6.70
CA THR A 247 -14.31 5.32 -8.06
C THR A 247 -13.50 4.03 -7.96
N ASP A 248 -13.49 3.24 -9.02
CA ASP A 248 -12.82 1.95 -9.06
C ASP A 248 -11.30 2.12 -9.08
N TRP A 249 -10.59 1.17 -8.48
CA TRP A 249 -9.17 0.99 -8.70
C TRP A 249 -8.95 0.40 -10.09
N THR A 250 -9.03 1.20 -11.14
CA THR A 250 -8.64 0.76 -12.49
C THR A 250 -7.26 0.11 -12.44
N GLY A 251 -7.14 -1.13 -12.89
CA GLY A 251 -5.95 -1.99 -12.75
C GLY A 251 -6.07 -3.06 -11.67
N MET A 252 -6.97 -2.89 -10.70
CA MET A 252 -7.21 -3.74 -9.53
C MET A 252 -8.68 -3.75 -9.08
N TYR A 253 -9.63 -3.69 -10.03
CA TYR A 253 -11.07 -3.83 -9.77
C TYR A 253 -11.65 -5.05 -10.49
N GLU A 254 -12.93 -5.34 -10.27
CA GLU A 254 -13.56 -6.60 -10.69
C GLU A 254 -13.41 -6.94 -12.19
N ASP A 255 -13.44 -5.96 -13.10
CA ASP A 255 -13.29 -6.24 -14.54
C ASP A 255 -11.85 -6.62 -14.92
N ASP A 256 -10.84 -6.27 -14.11
CA ASP A 256 -9.44 -6.63 -14.36
C ASP A 256 -9.13 -8.09 -13.99
N LEU A 257 -9.97 -8.74 -13.17
CA LEU A 257 -9.74 -10.09 -12.64
C LEU A 257 -9.46 -11.12 -13.75
N SER A 258 -10.20 -11.04 -14.86
CA SER A 258 -10.03 -11.97 -15.99
C SER A 258 -8.68 -11.80 -16.67
N ALA A 259 -8.24 -10.55 -16.89
CA ALA A 259 -6.96 -10.25 -17.51
C ALA A 259 -5.78 -10.67 -16.60
N ILE A 260 -5.89 -10.39 -15.30
CA ILE A 260 -4.90 -10.76 -14.28
C ILE A 260 -4.74 -12.28 -14.21
N THR A 261 -5.85 -13.01 -14.12
CA THR A 261 -5.83 -14.49 -14.06
C THR A 261 -5.21 -15.08 -15.33
N LEU A 262 -5.55 -14.53 -16.50
CA LEU A 262 -5.01 -14.98 -17.78
C LEU A 262 -3.50 -14.72 -17.89
N MET A 263 -3.03 -13.56 -17.42
CA MET A 263 -1.60 -13.21 -17.37
C MET A 263 -0.82 -14.19 -16.49
N ILE A 264 -1.29 -14.47 -15.27
CA ILE A 264 -0.62 -15.42 -14.37
C ILE A 264 -0.59 -16.83 -14.98
N ALA A 265 -1.68 -17.27 -15.60
CA ALA A 265 -1.78 -18.61 -16.18
C ALA A 265 -0.93 -18.79 -17.45
N ASN A 266 -0.91 -17.80 -18.36
CA ASN A 266 -0.33 -17.96 -19.69
C ASN A 266 1.04 -17.28 -19.85
N ASP A 267 1.19 -16.04 -19.39
CA ASP A 267 2.38 -15.24 -19.61
C ASP A 267 2.69 -14.28 -18.44
N PRO A 268 3.29 -14.78 -17.34
CA PRO A 268 3.70 -13.94 -16.22
C PRO A 268 4.74 -12.89 -16.58
N SER A 269 5.37 -12.94 -17.77
CA SER A 269 6.28 -11.88 -18.18
C SER A 269 5.53 -10.59 -18.56
N ASP A 270 4.22 -10.69 -18.79
CA ASP A 270 3.34 -9.55 -19.07
C ASP A 270 2.81 -8.86 -17.80
N PHE A 271 3.41 -9.17 -16.64
CA PHE A 271 3.00 -8.67 -15.32
C PHE A 271 2.79 -7.15 -15.27
N GLY A 272 3.52 -6.38 -16.09
CA GLY A 272 3.39 -4.93 -16.19
C GLY A 272 1.96 -4.41 -16.42
N ILE A 273 1.04 -5.19 -17.01
CA ILE A 273 -0.36 -4.77 -17.22
C ILE A 273 -1.08 -4.37 -15.93
N LEU A 274 -0.67 -4.91 -14.78
CA LEU A 274 -1.34 -4.68 -13.50
C LEU A 274 -0.88 -3.37 -12.84
N PRO A 275 0.41 -3.17 -12.51
CA PRO A 275 0.84 -1.95 -11.86
C PRO A 275 0.72 -0.73 -12.78
N GLU A 276 0.95 -0.88 -14.09
CA GLU A 276 0.83 0.23 -15.04
C GLU A 276 -0.61 0.74 -15.16
N ARG A 277 -1.58 -0.18 -15.22
CA ARG A 277 -3.00 0.19 -15.20
C ARG A 277 -3.45 0.73 -13.84
N SER A 278 -2.83 0.28 -12.75
CA SER A 278 -3.06 0.83 -11.40
C SER A 278 -2.70 2.32 -11.30
N VAL A 279 -1.67 2.78 -12.03
CA VAL A 279 -1.34 4.21 -12.11
C VAL A 279 -2.45 5.00 -12.80
N GLN A 280 -3.08 4.47 -13.87
CA GLN A 280 -4.30 5.07 -14.44
C GLN A 280 -5.43 5.15 -13.40
N GLY A 281 -5.59 4.12 -12.56
CA GLY A 281 -6.51 4.14 -11.42
C GLY A 281 -6.20 5.25 -10.41
N PHE A 282 -4.92 5.53 -10.12
CA PHE A 282 -4.55 6.65 -9.25
C PHE A 282 -4.93 8.01 -9.85
N ILE A 283 -4.80 8.17 -11.17
CA ILE A 283 -5.28 9.36 -11.87
C ILE A 283 -6.80 9.49 -11.71
N HIS A 284 -7.56 8.40 -11.87
CA HIS A 284 -9.01 8.43 -11.68
C HIS A 284 -9.39 8.89 -10.26
N GLN A 285 -8.70 8.38 -9.23
CA GLN A 285 -8.94 8.80 -7.85
C GLN A 285 -8.63 10.29 -7.64
N ASP A 286 -7.49 10.78 -8.14
CA ASP A 286 -7.11 12.19 -7.98
C ASP A 286 -8.10 13.14 -8.66
N LEU A 287 -8.57 12.75 -9.86
CA LEU A 287 -9.54 13.52 -10.63
C LEU A 287 -10.95 13.49 -10.02
N LEU A 288 -11.36 12.38 -9.39
CA LEU A 288 -12.62 12.33 -8.65
C LEU A 288 -12.61 13.31 -7.46
N LEU A 289 -11.52 13.36 -6.70
CA LEU A 289 -11.38 14.32 -5.61
C LEU A 289 -11.41 15.76 -6.14
N ARG A 290 -10.73 16.02 -7.25
CA ARG A 290 -10.75 17.34 -7.90
C ARG A 290 -12.15 17.73 -8.37
N LEU A 291 -12.89 16.79 -8.95
CA LEU A 291 -14.29 16.98 -9.35
C LEU A 291 -15.19 17.28 -8.13
N ALA A 292 -15.02 16.55 -7.03
CA ALA A 292 -15.77 16.74 -5.79
C ALA A 292 -15.56 18.14 -5.20
N ARG A 293 -14.33 18.65 -5.26
CA ARG A 293 -13.94 19.98 -4.77
C ARG A 293 -14.26 21.12 -5.75
N GLY A 294 -14.52 20.79 -7.00
CA GLY A 294 -14.83 21.73 -8.08
C GLY A 294 -16.29 21.61 -8.52
N GLY A 295 -16.51 21.05 -9.71
CA GLY A 295 -17.80 21.06 -10.40
C GLY A 295 -18.95 20.48 -9.57
N LEU A 296 -18.72 19.45 -8.76
CA LEU A 296 -19.77 18.83 -7.95
C LEU A 296 -20.29 19.73 -6.82
N VAL A 297 -19.52 20.72 -6.35
CA VAL A 297 -19.98 21.70 -5.35
C VAL A 297 -21.23 22.43 -5.85
N ASN A 298 -21.34 22.63 -7.16
CA ASN A 298 -22.43 23.35 -7.81
C ASN A 298 -23.46 22.43 -8.48
N ASP A 299 -23.35 21.10 -8.31
CA ASP A 299 -24.31 20.16 -8.90
C ASP A 299 -25.69 20.34 -8.23
N PRO A 300 -26.80 20.47 -8.98
CA PRO A 300 -28.14 20.60 -8.40
C PRO A 300 -28.54 19.44 -7.48
N ASN A 301 -27.99 18.23 -7.68
CA ASN A 301 -28.24 17.07 -6.81
C ASN A 301 -27.44 17.11 -5.50
N LEU A 302 -26.50 18.05 -5.36
CA LEU A 302 -25.69 18.28 -4.17
C LEU A 302 -26.01 19.63 -3.50
N ILE A 303 -27.13 20.25 -3.87
CA ILE A 303 -27.66 21.47 -3.26
C ILE A 303 -29.03 21.17 -2.65
N VAL A 304 -29.20 21.45 -1.36
CA VAL A 304 -30.48 21.31 -0.65
C VAL A 304 -30.83 22.66 -0.03
N ASP A 305 -32.02 23.16 -0.33
CA ASP A 305 -32.51 24.48 0.14
C ASP A 305 -31.51 25.63 -0.12
N GLY A 306 -30.80 25.56 -1.25
CA GLY A 306 -29.79 26.56 -1.65
C GLY A 306 -28.43 26.38 -0.95
N THR A 307 -28.25 25.34 -0.14
CA THR A 307 -27.01 25.03 0.57
C THR A 307 -26.25 23.91 -0.16
N PRO A 308 -25.01 24.16 -0.63
CA PRO A 308 -24.12 23.10 -1.11
C PRO A 308 -23.78 22.11 0.00
N LEU A 309 -23.78 20.82 -0.31
CA LEU A 309 -23.49 19.75 0.65
C LEU A 309 -22.00 19.39 0.72
N ILE A 310 -21.17 19.89 -0.20
CA ILE A 310 -19.72 19.65 -0.20
C ILE A 310 -18.99 20.91 0.27
N ASP A 311 -18.12 20.74 1.26
CA ASP A 311 -17.07 21.70 1.58
C ASP A 311 -15.80 21.35 0.77
N PRO A 312 -15.36 22.18 -0.20
CA PRO A 312 -14.25 21.85 -1.09
C PRO A 312 -12.88 21.83 -0.40
N ASP A 313 -12.79 22.34 0.83
CA ASP A 313 -11.55 22.43 1.61
C ASP A 313 -11.51 21.40 2.75
N ARG A 314 -12.59 20.64 2.97
CA ARG A 314 -12.67 19.63 4.03
C ARG A 314 -12.87 18.24 3.44
N PHE A 315 -11.77 17.52 3.28
CA PHE A 315 -11.78 16.18 2.72
C PHE A 315 -10.64 15.31 3.27
N GLY A 316 -10.79 14.00 3.12
CA GLY A 316 -9.79 13.03 3.52
C GLY A 316 -9.97 11.71 2.79
N TYR A 317 -8.93 10.89 2.82
CA TYR A 317 -8.95 9.56 2.24
C TYR A 317 -9.18 8.48 3.30
N TYR A 318 -10.02 7.50 3.00
CA TYR A 318 -10.18 6.29 3.80
C TYR A 318 -10.19 5.06 2.89
N GLY A 319 -9.36 4.07 3.18
CA GLY A 319 -9.36 2.81 2.46
C GLY A 319 -9.09 1.65 3.39
N ASN A 320 -9.70 0.50 3.11
CA ASN A 320 -9.45 -0.73 3.83
C ASN A 320 -8.83 -1.79 2.92
N SER A 321 -7.97 -2.66 3.46
CA SER A 321 -7.39 -3.78 2.70
C SER A 321 -6.59 -3.29 1.49
N GLN A 322 -6.91 -3.74 0.28
CA GLN A 322 -6.46 -3.16 -0.99
C GLN A 322 -6.57 -1.63 -1.03
N GLY A 323 -7.66 -1.05 -0.49
CA GLY A 323 -7.82 0.39 -0.36
C GLY A 323 -6.78 0.99 0.59
N GLY A 324 -6.34 0.29 1.62
CA GLY A 324 -5.19 0.71 2.45
C GLY A 324 -3.85 0.57 1.72
N ILE A 325 -3.68 -0.48 0.90
CA ILE A 325 -2.42 -0.79 0.18
C ILE A 325 -2.22 0.15 -1.02
N LEU A 326 -3.20 0.22 -1.92
CA LEU A 326 -3.20 1.13 -3.07
C LEU A 326 -3.42 2.57 -2.66
N GLY A 327 -4.27 2.80 -1.65
CA GLY A 327 -4.52 4.13 -1.10
C GLY A 327 -3.27 4.78 -0.56
N ALA A 328 -2.36 4.02 0.07
CA ALA A 328 -1.04 4.53 0.45
C ALA A 328 -0.26 5.11 -0.74
N GLY A 329 -0.26 4.40 -1.89
CA GLY A 329 0.39 4.85 -3.11
C GLY A 329 -0.28 6.10 -3.70
N TYR A 330 -1.61 6.07 -3.81
CA TYR A 330 -2.42 7.21 -4.26
C TYR A 330 -2.21 8.46 -3.40
N VAL A 331 -2.27 8.33 -2.07
CA VAL A 331 -2.06 9.46 -1.15
C VAL A 331 -0.65 10.02 -1.26
N GLY A 332 0.36 9.17 -1.45
CA GLY A 332 1.73 9.59 -1.70
C GLY A 332 1.93 10.28 -3.05
N MET A 333 1.13 9.91 -4.06
CA MET A 333 1.12 10.56 -5.37
C MET A 333 0.36 11.90 -5.35
N SER A 334 -0.77 11.98 -4.63
CA SER A 334 -1.67 13.12 -4.69
C SER A 334 -1.05 14.39 -4.09
N THR A 335 -1.24 15.50 -4.80
CA THR A 335 -0.91 16.85 -4.33
C THR A 335 -2.05 17.47 -3.51
N GLN A 336 -3.20 16.79 -3.42
CA GLN A 336 -4.41 17.31 -2.79
C GLN A 336 -4.59 16.83 -1.35
N ILE A 337 -4.21 15.58 -1.06
CA ILE A 337 -4.52 14.92 0.22
C ILE A 337 -3.40 15.17 1.21
N GLU A 338 -3.74 15.62 2.42
CA GLU A 338 -2.80 15.73 3.55
C GLU A 338 -3.02 14.67 4.62
N ARG A 339 -4.26 14.15 4.76
CA ARG A 339 -4.64 13.17 5.78
C ARG A 339 -5.34 11.96 5.18
N ALA A 340 -4.96 10.78 5.65
CA ALA A 340 -5.52 9.51 5.23
C ALA A 340 -5.67 8.52 6.39
N VAL A 341 -6.70 7.70 6.35
CA VAL A 341 -6.83 6.51 7.21
C VAL A 341 -6.69 5.26 6.34
N LEU A 342 -5.76 4.40 6.75
CA LEU A 342 -5.45 3.14 6.06
C LEU A 342 -5.78 1.98 7.01
N GLY A 343 -6.98 1.41 6.84
CA GLY A 343 -7.44 0.28 7.63
C GLY A 343 -6.95 -1.04 7.05
N VAL A 344 -6.46 -1.93 7.92
CA VAL A 344 -6.03 -3.30 7.59
C VAL A 344 -5.23 -3.40 6.29
N GLY A 345 -4.37 -2.39 6.06
CA GLY A 345 -3.48 -2.26 4.90
C GLY A 345 -2.03 -2.53 5.30
N GLY A 346 -1.14 -2.56 4.32
CA GLY A 346 0.29 -2.76 4.55
C GLY A 346 1.11 -2.61 3.27
N MET A 347 2.42 -2.74 3.39
CA MET A 347 3.35 -2.74 2.26
C MET A 347 4.65 -3.46 2.63
N PRO A 348 5.47 -3.91 1.67
CA PRO A 348 5.20 -4.05 0.23
C PRO A 348 4.45 -5.36 -0.09
N TYR A 349 3.90 -5.50 -1.31
CA TYR A 349 3.26 -6.75 -1.74
C TYR A 349 4.16 -7.98 -1.55
N ALA A 350 5.46 -7.88 -1.80
CA ALA A 350 6.39 -9.00 -1.58
C ALA A 350 6.39 -9.54 -0.13
N VAL A 351 5.97 -8.74 0.86
CA VAL A 351 5.72 -9.18 2.24
C VAL A 351 4.30 -9.73 2.42
N LEU A 352 3.31 -9.07 1.82
CA LEU A 352 1.90 -9.38 1.98
C LEU A 352 1.49 -10.68 1.29
N LEU A 353 1.86 -10.88 0.02
CA LEU A 353 1.33 -11.96 -0.82
C LEU A 353 1.54 -13.34 -0.19
N PRO A 354 2.76 -13.73 0.24
CA PRO A 354 2.98 -15.05 0.85
C PRO A 354 2.23 -15.26 2.17
N ARG A 355 1.73 -14.18 2.79
CA ARG A 355 1.08 -14.17 4.11
C ARG A 355 -0.41 -13.87 4.03
N SER A 356 -1.03 -14.11 2.88
CA SER A 356 -2.42 -13.73 2.67
C SER A 356 -3.23 -14.89 2.10
N ALA A 357 -4.26 -15.26 2.84
CA ALA A 357 -5.20 -16.30 2.44
C ALA A 357 -6.05 -15.88 1.22
N ASP A 358 -6.07 -14.60 0.85
CA ASP A 358 -6.75 -14.13 -0.35
C ASP A 358 -5.91 -14.37 -1.62
N PHE A 359 -4.61 -14.62 -1.47
CA PHE A 359 -3.73 -14.97 -2.58
C PHE A 359 -3.60 -16.46 -2.81
N ASP A 360 -4.17 -17.31 -1.93
CA ASP A 360 -4.19 -18.77 -2.08
C ASP A 360 -4.66 -19.22 -3.49
N PRO A 361 -5.74 -18.67 -4.09
CA PRO A 361 -6.15 -19.06 -5.44
C PRO A 361 -5.12 -18.75 -6.51
N PHE A 362 -4.36 -17.66 -6.37
CA PHE A 362 -3.30 -17.31 -7.31
C PHE A 362 -2.07 -18.20 -7.10
N PHE A 363 -1.74 -18.56 -5.84
CA PHE A 363 -0.68 -19.53 -5.56
C PHE A 363 -0.98 -20.91 -6.14
N LEU A 364 -2.25 -21.33 -6.20
CA LEU A 364 -2.60 -22.57 -6.90
C LEU A 364 -2.21 -22.54 -8.39
N ILE A 365 -2.34 -21.37 -9.05
CA ILE A 365 -1.92 -21.21 -10.46
C ILE A 365 -0.40 -21.20 -10.57
N PHE A 366 0.31 -20.50 -9.67
CA PHE A 366 1.76 -20.50 -9.62
C PHE A 366 2.33 -21.90 -9.38
N ASN A 367 1.83 -22.62 -8.38
CA ASN A 367 2.26 -23.99 -8.05
C ASN A 367 1.95 -25.00 -9.16
N ALA A 368 0.93 -24.75 -9.98
CA ALA A 368 0.65 -25.58 -11.16
C ALA A 368 1.61 -25.30 -12.33
N LYS A 369 2.26 -24.12 -12.35
CA LYS A 369 3.09 -23.63 -13.45
C LYS A 369 4.60 -23.72 -13.17
N PHE A 370 4.98 -23.64 -11.90
CA PHE A 370 6.36 -23.65 -11.43
C PHE A 370 6.57 -24.82 -10.48
N ASP A 371 7.43 -25.76 -10.88
CA ASP A 371 7.76 -26.94 -10.06
C ASP A 371 8.68 -26.60 -8.88
N ASP A 372 9.40 -25.46 -8.95
CA ASP A 372 10.36 -25.02 -7.93
C ASP A 372 9.84 -23.77 -7.22
N HIS A 373 9.59 -23.87 -5.91
CA HIS A 373 9.10 -22.75 -5.10
C HIS A 373 10.02 -21.53 -5.11
N ARG A 374 11.32 -21.73 -5.38
CA ARG A 374 12.28 -20.63 -5.51
C ARG A 374 11.97 -19.74 -6.69
N ASP A 375 11.40 -20.27 -7.77
CA ASP A 375 11.00 -19.49 -8.94
C ASP A 375 9.83 -18.58 -8.59
N ILE A 376 8.87 -19.06 -7.79
CA ILE A 376 7.71 -18.27 -7.33
C ILE A 376 8.19 -17.13 -6.43
N ALA A 377 9.03 -17.43 -5.44
CA ALA A 377 9.58 -16.42 -4.54
C ALA A 377 10.44 -15.38 -5.30
N PHE A 378 11.23 -15.82 -6.29
CA PHE A 378 11.99 -14.93 -7.16
C PHE A 378 11.07 -14.03 -8.00
N LEU A 379 10.02 -14.58 -8.60
CA LEU A 379 9.04 -13.83 -9.38
C LEU A 379 8.34 -12.77 -8.55
N ILE A 380 7.89 -13.11 -7.34
CA ILE A 380 7.28 -12.13 -6.42
C ILE A 380 8.26 -11.00 -6.09
N GLY A 381 9.52 -11.33 -5.80
CA GLY A 381 10.56 -10.35 -5.56
C GLY A 381 10.85 -9.44 -6.77
N ALA A 382 10.85 -10.01 -7.98
CA ALA A 382 11.04 -9.27 -9.21
C ALA A 382 9.83 -8.38 -9.56
N PHE A 383 8.62 -8.91 -9.44
CA PHE A 383 7.37 -8.18 -9.69
C PHE A 383 7.20 -6.98 -8.75
N GLN A 384 7.71 -7.05 -7.52
CA GLN A 384 7.71 -5.90 -6.61
C GLN A 384 8.31 -4.64 -7.25
N THR A 385 9.42 -4.79 -8.00
CA THR A 385 10.06 -3.63 -8.67
C THR A 385 9.18 -2.97 -9.72
N LEU A 386 8.24 -3.72 -10.32
CA LEU A 386 7.23 -3.20 -11.22
C LEU A 386 6.02 -2.64 -10.45
N TRP A 387 5.71 -3.24 -9.30
CA TRP A 387 4.59 -2.85 -8.43
C TRP A 387 4.80 -1.56 -7.68
N ASP A 388 6.05 -1.18 -7.39
CA ASP A 388 6.38 -0.04 -6.53
C ASP A 388 5.61 1.25 -6.92
N VAL A 389 5.47 1.55 -8.22
CA VAL A 389 4.73 2.74 -8.69
C VAL A 389 3.21 2.66 -8.45
N GLY A 390 2.67 1.45 -8.42
CA GLY A 390 1.25 1.16 -8.29
C GLY A 390 0.79 0.82 -6.87
N GLU A 391 1.63 0.94 -5.84
CA GLU A 391 1.27 0.62 -4.44
C GLU A 391 2.08 1.45 -3.42
N GLY A 392 1.73 1.36 -2.13
CA GLY A 392 2.31 2.16 -1.06
C GLY A 392 3.84 2.16 -0.93
N ALA A 393 4.52 1.05 -1.23
CA ALA A 393 5.96 0.91 -1.02
C ALA A 393 6.81 1.88 -1.84
N GLY A 394 6.51 2.08 -3.14
CA GLY A 394 7.27 3.00 -3.98
C GLY A 394 7.06 4.46 -3.57
N TRP A 395 5.89 4.78 -3.02
CA TRP A 395 5.55 6.12 -2.54
C TRP A 395 5.91 6.37 -1.08
N ALA A 396 6.44 5.37 -0.37
CA ALA A 396 6.62 5.43 1.08
C ALA A 396 7.46 6.63 1.54
N ARG A 397 8.49 6.99 0.77
CA ARG A 397 9.33 8.17 1.05
C ARG A 397 8.59 9.48 0.77
N SER A 398 7.72 9.51 -0.24
CA SER A 398 6.90 10.67 -0.60
C SER A 398 5.92 11.09 0.49
N MET A 399 5.59 10.18 1.40
CA MET A 399 4.68 10.49 2.50
C MET A 399 5.30 11.44 3.53
N VAL A 400 6.59 11.30 3.86
CA VAL A 400 7.22 12.06 4.96
C VAL A 400 8.65 12.50 4.67
N SER A 401 9.50 11.60 4.17
CA SER A 401 10.95 11.86 4.06
C SER A 401 11.34 12.68 2.83
N GLU A 402 10.58 12.54 1.74
CA GLU A 402 10.80 13.16 0.43
C GLU A 402 9.46 13.63 -0.16
N PRO A 403 8.67 14.47 0.54
CA PRO A 403 7.41 14.97 0.00
C PRO A 403 7.66 15.75 -1.29
N GLY A 404 6.66 15.76 -2.17
CA GLY A 404 6.72 16.54 -3.41
C GLY A 404 6.98 18.02 -3.15
N GLU A 405 7.50 18.74 -4.15
CA GLU A 405 7.81 20.17 -4.00
C GLU A 405 6.58 20.97 -3.55
N GLY A 406 6.75 21.75 -2.46
CA GLY A 406 5.67 22.54 -1.88
C GLY A 406 4.65 21.77 -1.03
N GLN A 407 4.79 20.45 -0.89
CA GLN A 407 3.89 19.63 -0.07
C GLN A 407 4.40 19.49 1.37
N ALA A 408 3.47 19.53 2.33
CA ALA A 408 3.74 19.11 3.69
C ALA A 408 3.85 17.57 3.78
N PRO A 409 4.59 17.03 4.77
CA PRO A 409 4.49 15.63 5.14
C PRO A 409 3.02 15.23 5.39
N LYS A 410 2.62 14.09 4.84
CA LYS A 410 1.29 13.52 5.03
C LYS A 410 1.14 12.99 6.46
N GLN A 411 -0.08 13.03 6.98
CA GLN A 411 -0.44 12.39 8.25
C GLN A 411 -1.31 11.16 7.97
N VAL A 412 -0.97 10.04 8.60
CA VAL A 412 -1.68 8.77 8.38
C VAL A 412 -2.06 8.10 9.68
N LEU A 413 -3.33 7.73 9.82
CA LEU A 413 -3.79 6.80 10.86
C LEU A 413 -3.91 5.39 10.26
N MET A 414 -3.20 4.44 10.83
CA MET A 414 -3.27 3.02 10.48
C MET A 414 -4.00 2.26 11.59
N GLN A 415 -5.00 1.47 11.22
CA GLN A 415 -5.75 0.62 12.14
C GLN A 415 -5.70 -0.82 11.63
N VAL A 416 -5.14 -1.74 12.41
CA VAL A 416 -4.97 -3.14 11.98
C VAL A 416 -5.45 -4.13 13.04
N GLY A 417 -5.89 -5.31 12.62
CA GLY A 417 -6.23 -6.42 13.52
C GLY A 417 -5.06 -7.39 13.66
N ILE A 418 -4.70 -7.74 14.89
CA ILE A 418 -3.75 -8.83 15.16
C ILE A 418 -4.44 -10.14 14.81
N GLY A 419 -3.79 -10.98 13.99
CA GLY A 419 -4.39 -12.23 13.51
C GLY A 419 -5.12 -12.13 12.18
N ASP A 420 -4.97 -10.99 11.48
CA ASP A 420 -5.51 -10.76 10.14
C ASP A 420 -4.92 -11.77 9.15
N ALA A 421 -5.79 -12.63 8.60
CA ALA A 421 -5.41 -13.70 7.68
C ALA A 421 -5.25 -13.21 6.23
N GLN A 422 -5.65 -11.97 5.93
CA GLN A 422 -5.65 -11.39 4.59
C GLN A 422 -4.50 -10.39 4.41
N VAL A 423 -4.20 -9.57 5.41
CA VAL A 423 -3.12 -8.58 5.37
C VAL A 423 -2.33 -8.61 6.69
N THR A 424 -1.13 -9.18 6.63
CA THR A 424 -0.24 -9.28 7.80
C THR A 424 0.11 -7.91 8.41
N THR A 425 0.05 -7.82 9.74
CA THR A 425 0.46 -6.62 10.50
C THR A 425 1.91 -6.23 10.27
N LEU A 426 2.79 -7.17 9.87
CA LEU A 426 4.17 -6.85 9.51
C LEU A 426 4.27 -5.81 8.39
N GLY A 427 3.35 -5.86 7.41
CA GLY A 427 3.27 -4.87 6.35
C GLY A 427 2.88 -3.48 6.88
N ALA A 428 1.95 -3.44 7.83
CA ALA A 428 1.57 -2.21 8.52
C ALA A 428 2.69 -1.65 9.41
N HIS A 429 3.52 -2.51 10.02
CA HIS A 429 4.67 -2.05 10.81
C HIS A 429 5.74 -1.40 9.93
N ILE A 430 5.98 -1.93 8.71
CA ILE A 430 6.87 -1.31 7.72
C ILE A 430 6.31 0.06 7.31
N MET A 431 5.00 0.11 7.04
CA MET A 431 4.27 1.34 6.72
C MET A 431 4.39 2.39 7.84
N ALA A 432 4.14 1.99 9.09
CA ALA A 432 4.22 2.87 10.26
C ALA A 432 5.63 3.46 10.44
N ARG A 433 6.69 2.65 10.28
CA ARG A 433 8.08 3.14 10.33
C ARG A 433 8.39 4.11 9.19
N ALA A 434 7.87 3.85 7.99
CA ALA A 434 8.05 4.76 6.86
C ALA A 434 7.37 6.12 7.07
N TYR A 435 6.20 6.13 7.73
CA TYR A 435 5.39 7.32 7.92
C TYR A 435 5.66 8.06 9.23
N GLY A 436 6.69 7.65 9.97
CA GLY A 436 7.06 8.24 11.26
C GLY A 436 5.94 8.16 12.30
N ALA A 437 5.16 7.07 12.28
CA ALA A 437 3.99 6.93 13.13
C ALA A 437 4.36 6.58 14.58
N SER A 438 3.54 7.06 15.51
CA SER A 438 3.57 6.67 16.92
C SER A 438 2.56 5.56 17.23
N LEU A 439 2.82 4.78 18.27
CA LEU A 439 1.81 3.91 18.89
C LEU A 439 0.99 4.74 19.88
N VAL A 440 -0.28 4.37 20.10
CA VAL A 440 -1.18 5.12 20.99
C VAL A 440 -1.20 4.50 22.38
N THR A 441 -1.00 5.30 23.44
CA THR A 441 -1.05 4.80 24.83
C THR A 441 -2.46 4.40 25.28
N PRO A 442 -2.64 3.25 25.96
CA PRO A 442 -1.67 2.16 26.07
C PRO A 442 -1.62 1.33 24.77
N GLN A 443 -0.40 1.01 24.31
CA GLN A 443 -0.19 0.17 23.14
C GLN A 443 -0.52 -1.30 23.42
N THR A 444 -1.04 -2.02 22.43
CA THR A 444 -1.38 -3.44 22.53
C THR A 444 -0.14 -4.33 22.71
N ARG A 445 0.95 -4.03 21.99
CA ARG A 445 2.27 -4.67 22.14
C ARG A 445 3.38 -3.73 21.68
N GLU A 446 4.60 -3.96 22.15
CA GLU A 446 5.78 -3.25 21.66
C GLU A 446 6.08 -3.60 20.20
N ILE A 447 6.30 -2.58 19.37
CA ILE A 447 6.75 -2.75 17.98
C ILE A 447 8.09 -2.05 17.81
N TRP A 448 9.08 -2.81 17.34
CA TRP A 448 10.44 -2.29 17.15
C TRP A 448 10.44 -1.04 16.26
N GLY A 449 11.18 -0.01 16.67
CA GLY A 449 11.36 1.22 15.88
C GLY A 449 10.16 2.17 15.88
N LEU A 450 9.10 1.87 16.63
CA LEU A 450 7.99 2.79 16.89
C LEU A 450 8.01 3.23 18.35
N THR A 451 7.58 4.47 18.60
CA THR A 451 7.49 5.05 19.94
C THR A 451 6.05 5.20 20.35
N GLU A 452 5.73 4.87 21.60
CA GLU A 452 4.42 5.09 22.17
C GLU A 452 4.22 6.56 22.57
N GLN A 453 3.03 7.08 22.32
CA GLN A 453 2.64 8.47 22.59
C GLN A 453 1.24 8.53 23.22
N THR A 454 1.12 9.35 24.26
CA THR A 454 -0.14 9.53 24.97
C THR A 454 -1.08 10.44 24.18
N ALA A 455 -2.29 9.93 23.89
CA ALA A 455 -3.36 10.71 23.28
C ALA A 455 -3.93 11.78 24.24
N PRO A 456 -4.46 12.91 23.73
CA PRO A 456 -4.50 13.30 22.31
C PRO A 456 -3.15 13.77 21.78
N PHE A 457 -2.86 13.50 20.50
CA PHE A 457 -1.73 14.08 19.79
C PHE A 457 -1.98 14.25 18.29
N GLU A 458 -1.15 15.06 17.62
CA GLU A 458 -1.16 15.23 16.16
C GLU A 458 -0.03 14.43 15.51
N GLY A 459 -0.23 14.02 14.25
CA GLY A 459 0.73 13.26 13.46
C GLY A 459 0.25 11.84 13.15
N SER A 460 1.10 11.04 12.52
CA SER A 460 0.75 9.67 12.11
C SER A 460 0.70 8.72 13.30
N ALA A 461 -0.19 7.72 13.25
CA ALA A 461 -0.31 6.72 14.30
C ALA A 461 -0.62 5.32 13.75
N LEU A 462 -0.17 4.30 14.48
CA LEU A 462 -0.56 2.90 14.30
C LEU A 462 -1.32 2.42 15.54
N VAL A 463 -2.48 1.82 15.32
CA VAL A 463 -3.32 1.20 16.36
C VAL A 463 -3.56 -0.26 16.00
N GLU A 464 -3.11 -1.16 16.86
CA GLU A 464 -3.36 -2.60 16.74
C GLU A 464 -4.55 -3.02 17.62
N TRP A 465 -5.51 -3.71 17.02
CA TRP A 465 -6.68 -4.27 17.69
C TRP A 465 -6.45 -5.75 17.98
N TYR A 466 -6.64 -6.16 19.23
CA TYR A 466 -6.51 -7.54 19.66
C TYR A 466 -7.89 -8.20 19.84
N TYR A 467 -8.10 -9.36 19.23
CA TYR A 467 -9.32 -10.14 19.40
C TYR A 467 -8.99 -11.47 20.09
N ALA A 468 -9.56 -11.71 21.27
CA ALA A 468 -9.18 -12.86 22.09
C ALA A 468 -9.57 -14.23 21.48
N ASP A 469 -10.56 -14.24 20.59
CA ASP A 469 -11.01 -15.36 19.76
C ASP A 469 -10.50 -15.27 18.30
N GLY A 470 -9.57 -14.35 18.02
CA GLY A 470 -8.88 -14.23 16.74
C GLY A 470 -7.72 -15.21 16.58
N SER A 471 -7.20 -15.32 15.36
CA SER A 471 -6.05 -16.18 15.04
C SER A 471 -4.75 -15.64 15.62
N GLU A 472 -3.84 -16.54 15.99
CA GLU A 472 -2.46 -16.16 16.29
C GLU A 472 -1.69 -15.84 15.00
N GLU A 473 -0.74 -14.90 15.10
CA GLU A 473 0.14 -14.58 13.97
C GLU A 473 1.30 -15.58 13.91
N PRO A 474 1.48 -16.28 12.77
CA PRO A 474 2.58 -17.23 12.60
C PRO A 474 3.92 -16.51 12.52
N VAL A 475 4.99 -17.21 12.90
CA VAL A 475 6.37 -16.72 12.74
C VAL A 475 6.83 -16.90 11.30
N GLU A 476 6.37 -17.95 10.65
CA GLU A 476 6.66 -18.30 9.27
C GLU A 476 6.00 -17.34 8.27
N SER A 477 6.49 -17.34 7.03
CA SER A 477 5.92 -16.54 5.94
C SER A 477 4.65 -17.14 5.35
N VAL A 478 3.64 -17.37 6.19
CA VAL A 478 2.33 -17.94 5.83
C VAL A 478 1.22 -17.11 6.49
N PRO A 479 -0.03 -17.14 5.98
CA PRO A 479 -1.13 -16.43 6.62
C PRO A 479 -1.51 -17.06 7.97
N PRO A 480 -2.04 -16.26 8.92
CA PRO A 480 -2.85 -16.77 10.03
C PRO A 480 -3.99 -17.69 9.56
N ASN A 481 -4.54 -18.50 10.47
CA ASN A 481 -5.69 -19.35 10.14
C ASN A 481 -6.91 -18.48 9.77
N LYS A 482 -7.52 -18.72 8.60
CA LYS A 482 -8.69 -17.99 8.11
C LYS A 482 -9.93 -18.14 9.01
N ASP A 483 -10.04 -19.24 9.77
CA ASP A 483 -11.17 -19.45 10.68
C ASP A 483 -11.23 -18.38 11.78
N GLY A 484 -10.09 -17.82 12.19
CA GLY A 484 -9.95 -16.76 13.21
C GLY A 484 -9.53 -15.39 12.65
N ASP A 485 -9.60 -15.20 11.34
CA ASP A 485 -9.29 -13.95 10.63
C ASP A 485 -9.97 -12.68 11.20
N THR A 486 -9.16 -11.68 11.57
CA THR A 486 -9.63 -10.42 12.16
C THR A 486 -9.79 -9.26 11.16
N HIS A 487 -9.60 -9.49 9.85
CA HIS A 487 -9.54 -8.45 8.83
C HIS A 487 -10.70 -7.44 8.85
N GLU A 488 -11.92 -7.92 9.13
CA GLU A 488 -13.14 -7.11 9.11
C GLU A 488 -13.37 -6.25 10.35
N CYS A 489 -12.65 -6.56 11.43
CA CYS A 489 -13.08 -6.19 12.77
C CYS A 489 -12.79 -4.74 13.11
N PRO A 490 -11.57 -4.20 12.91
CA PRO A 490 -11.25 -2.82 13.31
C PRO A 490 -12.22 -1.78 12.74
N ARG A 491 -12.62 -1.91 11.47
CA ARG A 491 -13.54 -0.96 10.82
C ARG A 491 -14.97 -0.97 11.36
N ARG A 492 -15.36 -2.03 12.08
CA ARG A 492 -16.69 -2.17 12.71
C ARG A 492 -16.70 -1.69 14.16
N GLU A 493 -15.55 -1.44 14.74
CA GLU A 493 -15.42 -0.93 16.12
C GLU A 493 -15.88 0.53 16.20
N PRO A 494 -16.87 0.87 17.04
CA PRO A 494 -17.30 2.26 17.21
C PRO A 494 -16.15 3.18 17.64
N ALA A 495 -15.25 2.69 18.51
CA ALA A 495 -14.08 3.42 18.96
C ALA A 495 -13.06 3.67 17.82
N ALA A 496 -12.86 2.73 16.91
CA ALA A 496 -12.04 2.95 15.71
C ALA A 496 -12.66 4.00 14.79
N GLN A 497 -13.98 3.99 14.63
CA GLN A 497 -14.72 4.95 13.80
C GLN A 497 -14.69 6.36 14.38
N ASP A 498 -14.80 6.50 15.71
CA ASP A 498 -14.67 7.79 16.40
C ASP A 498 -13.24 8.33 16.29
N GLN A 499 -12.21 7.48 16.41
CA GLN A 499 -10.81 7.85 16.18
C GLN A 499 -10.55 8.30 14.73
N LEU A 500 -11.11 7.55 13.77
CA LEU A 500 -11.01 7.86 12.34
C LEU A 500 -11.61 9.24 12.04
N ARG A 501 -12.78 9.56 12.61
CA ARG A 501 -13.42 10.87 12.44
C ARG A 501 -12.51 12.01 12.91
N ASP A 502 -12.05 11.97 14.16
CA ASP A 502 -11.24 13.06 14.72
C ASP A 502 -9.93 13.21 13.97
N PHE A 503 -9.35 12.11 13.51
CA PHE A 503 -8.13 12.15 12.73
C PHE A 503 -8.35 12.83 11.37
N LEU A 504 -9.39 12.45 10.63
CA LEU A 504 -9.66 13.04 9.32
C LEU A 504 -10.07 14.51 9.43
N GLU A 505 -10.98 14.84 10.35
CA GLU A 505 -11.52 16.19 10.48
C GLU A 505 -10.53 17.15 11.15
N ASP A 506 -9.92 16.72 12.26
CA ASP A 506 -9.17 17.60 13.15
C ASP A 506 -7.65 17.34 13.14
N GLY A 507 -7.20 16.22 12.57
CA GLY A 507 -5.78 15.82 12.58
C GLY A 507 -5.31 15.28 13.95
N VAL A 508 -6.25 14.92 14.82
CA VAL A 508 -5.97 14.48 16.20
C VAL A 508 -6.16 12.97 16.33
N VAL A 509 -5.15 12.30 16.86
CA VAL A 509 -5.20 10.91 17.28
C VAL A 509 -5.66 10.85 18.74
N ASN A 510 -6.87 10.32 18.94
CA ASN A 510 -7.48 10.08 20.26
C ASN A 510 -7.39 8.59 20.65
N GLN A 511 -7.46 8.28 21.95
CA GLN A 511 -7.65 6.93 22.45
C GLN A 511 -9.09 6.76 22.93
N TYR A 512 -9.85 5.90 22.25
CA TYR A 512 -11.26 5.62 22.56
C TYR A 512 -11.48 4.26 23.23
N CYS A 513 -10.45 3.42 23.27
CA CYS A 513 -10.47 2.13 23.96
C CYS A 513 -10.29 2.32 25.48
N GLU A 514 -10.98 1.51 26.30
CA GLU A 514 -10.71 1.43 27.73
C GLU A 514 -9.46 0.58 27.99
N GLY A 515 -8.30 1.22 28.02
CA GLY A 515 -7.02 0.51 28.06
C GLY A 515 -6.53 0.20 26.65
N VAL A 516 -6.02 -1.01 26.42
CA VAL A 516 -5.60 -1.44 25.08
C VAL A 516 -6.84 -1.68 24.22
N CYS A 517 -6.69 -1.59 22.89
CA CYS A 517 -7.80 -1.87 21.99
C CYS A 517 -7.98 -3.39 21.84
N GLU A 518 -8.93 -3.95 22.58
CA GLU A 518 -9.22 -5.38 22.60
C GLU A 518 -10.72 -5.68 22.55
N GLY A 519 -11.08 -6.86 22.05
CA GLY A 519 -12.47 -7.29 21.95
C GLY A 519 -12.64 -8.77 21.59
N LEU A 520 -13.87 -9.11 21.18
CA LEU A 520 -14.22 -10.42 20.63
C LEU A 520 -14.70 -10.27 19.20
N ARG A 521 -14.17 -11.13 18.33
CA ARG A 521 -14.48 -11.24 16.92
C ARG A 521 -15.94 -11.64 16.72
N ALA A 522 -16.41 -12.62 17.49
CA ALA A 522 -17.82 -13.04 17.49
C ALA A 522 -18.82 -11.93 17.87
N GLU A 523 -18.37 -10.86 18.52
CA GLU A 523 -19.22 -9.70 18.88
C GLU A 523 -19.13 -8.58 17.84
N THR A 524 -17.95 -8.39 17.24
CA THR A 524 -17.65 -7.23 16.39
C THR A 524 -17.83 -7.52 14.90
N CYS A 525 -17.44 -8.71 14.48
CA CYS A 525 -17.27 -9.16 13.09
C CYS A 525 -17.52 -10.67 13.00
N PRO A 526 -18.73 -11.15 13.38
CA PRO A 526 -19.07 -12.58 13.41
C PRO A 526 -19.11 -13.24 12.02
#